data_AF-A0A376U4Q5-F1
#
_entry.id   AF-A0A376U4Q5-F1
#
_cell.length_a   1.000
_cell.length_b   1.000
_cell.length_c   1.000
_cell.angle_alpha   90.00
_cell.angle_beta   90.00
_cell.angle_gamma   90.00
#
_symmetry.space_group_name_H-M   'P 1'
#
loop_
_entity.id
_entity.type
_entity.pdbx_description
1 polymer ?
#
loop_
_entity_poly.entity_id
_entity_poly.type
_entity_poly.pdbx_seq_one_letter_code
_entity_poly.pdbx_strand_id
1 'polypeptide(L)'
;MLSLDNVFDEESFLAFNKRVQDRLKTTRKSPGACELKLDGLAVSILYENGVLVSGRDPWRWHTGEDITSNVRTIRAIPLKLHGENIPARLEVRGEVFLPQAGFEKINEDARRTGGKVFANPRNAAAGSLRQLDPRITRSDRSLFSAMALVFWKVASCRILILAVYCNLKVGVAGQRSGNAL
;
A
#
# COMPACT_ATOMS: atom_id res chain seq x y z
N MET A 1 8.45 -9.78 5.31
CA MET A 1 7.20 -10.04 4.54
C MET A 1 7.52 -11.08 3.47
N LEU A 2 6.50 -11.70 2.85
CA LEU A 2 6.68 -12.59 1.71
C LEU A 2 6.59 -11.80 0.39
N SER A 3 7.24 -12.31 -0.65
CA SER A 3 7.06 -11.87 -2.04
C SER A 3 6.01 -12.73 -2.74
N LEU A 4 5.56 -12.27 -3.90
CA LEU A 4 4.71 -13.05 -4.82
C LEU A 4 5.57 -13.58 -5.97
N ASP A 5 5.28 -14.80 -6.40
CA ASP A 5 5.72 -15.29 -7.70
C ASP A 5 4.90 -14.64 -8.81
N ASN A 6 5.47 -14.57 -10.02
CA ASN A 6 4.88 -13.92 -11.17
C ASN A 6 4.53 -14.95 -12.26
N VAL A 7 3.51 -14.61 -13.04
CA VAL A 7 3.15 -15.27 -14.30
C VAL A 7 2.93 -14.19 -15.35
N PHE A 8 3.29 -14.46 -16.60
CA PHE A 8 3.26 -13.47 -17.69
C PHE A 8 2.27 -13.83 -18.80
N ASP A 9 1.67 -15.01 -18.72
CA ASP A 9 0.77 -15.58 -19.71
C ASP A 9 -0.37 -16.36 -19.03
N GLU A 10 -1.44 -16.55 -19.78
CA GLU A 10 -2.65 -17.20 -19.28
C GLU A 10 -2.44 -18.67 -18.96
N GLU A 11 -1.62 -19.39 -19.75
CA GLU A 11 -1.34 -20.82 -19.54
C GLU A 11 -0.65 -21.04 -18.18
N SER A 12 0.37 -20.25 -17.88
CA SER A 12 1.08 -20.24 -16.61
C SER A 12 0.15 -19.91 -15.43
N PHE A 13 -0.77 -18.95 -15.61
CA PHE A 13 -1.78 -18.61 -14.60
C PHE A 13 -2.75 -19.78 -14.34
N LEU A 14 -3.25 -20.41 -15.40
CA LEU A 14 -4.15 -21.58 -15.30
C LEU A 14 -3.44 -22.77 -14.64
N ALA A 15 -2.15 -22.99 -14.96
CA ALA A 15 -1.33 -24.00 -14.32
C ALA A 15 -1.15 -23.72 -12.82
N PHE A 16 -0.95 -22.46 -12.42
CA PHE A 16 -0.94 -22.06 -11.01
C PHE A 16 -2.28 -22.34 -10.32
N ASN A 17 -3.40 -21.94 -10.93
CA ASN A 17 -4.73 -22.20 -10.38
C ASN A 17 -4.97 -23.70 -10.20
N LYS A 18 -4.59 -24.53 -11.18
CA LYS A 18 -4.67 -26.00 -11.08
C LYS A 18 -3.89 -26.53 -9.88
N ARG A 19 -2.63 -26.12 -9.70
CA ARG A 19 -1.81 -26.51 -8.54
C ARG A 19 -2.46 -26.15 -7.20
N VAL A 20 -3.15 -25.01 -7.12
CA VAL A 20 -3.89 -24.59 -5.91
C VAL A 20 -5.08 -25.50 -5.67
N GLN A 21 -5.89 -25.79 -6.69
CA GLN A 21 -7.06 -26.67 -6.58
C GLN A 21 -6.66 -28.10 -6.16
N ASP A 22 -5.62 -28.65 -6.80
CA ASP A 22 -5.10 -29.99 -6.50
C ASP A 22 -4.65 -30.10 -5.03
N ARG A 23 -3.98 -29.08 -4.50
CA ARG A 23 -3.53 -29.02 -3.10
C ARG A 23 -4.70 -28.87 -2.10
N LEU A 24 -5.74 -28.13 -2.48
CA LEU A 24 -6.94 -27.94 -1.66
C LEU A 24 -7.91 -29.11 -1.72
N LYS A 25 -7.67 -30.10 -2.60
CA LYS A 25 -8.54 -31.26 -2.84
C LYS A 25 -10.00 -30.86 -3.11
N THR A 26 -10.21 -29.75 -3.81
CA THR A 26 -11.54 -29.22 -4.13
C THR A 26 -11.70 -29.00 -5.61
N THR A 27 -12.90 -29.26 -6.12
CA THR A 27 -13.32 -28.98 -7.49
C THR A 27 -14.15 -27.71 -7.59
N ARG A 28 -14.47 -27.07 -6.45
CA ARG A 28 -15.21 -25.81 -6.44
C ARG A 28 -14.29 -24.69 -6.92
N LYS A 29 -14.78 -23.88 -7.86
CA LYS A 29 -14.13 -22.62 -8.23
C LYS A 29 -13.97 -21.78 -6.95
N SER A 30 -12.73 -21.63 -6.49
CA SER A 30 -12.44 -20.76 -5.36
C SER A 30 -12.64 -19.31 -5.83
N PRO A 31 -13.44 -18.49 -5.14
CA PRO A 31 -13.48 -17.06 -5.43
C PRO A 31 -12.12 -16.47 -5.04
N GLY A 32 -11.25 -16.31 -6.03
CA GLY A 32 -10.01 -15.55 -5.88
C GLY A 32 -10.34 -14.07 -5.71
N ALA A 33 -9.60 -13.38 -4.85
CA ALA A 33 -9.59 -11.92 -4.85
C ALA A 33 -8.62 -11.46 -5.94
N CYS A 34 -9.13 -10.67 -6.89
CA CYS A 34 -8.29 -10.03 -7.90
C CYS A 34 -8.08 -8.58 -7.48
N GLU A 35 -6.83 -8.19 -7.32
CA GLU A 35 -6.44 -6.85 -6.91
C GLU A 35 -5.40 -6.29 -7.88
N LEU A 36 -5.39 -4.95 -8.03
CA LEU A 36 -4.37 -4.30 -8.84
C LEU A 36 -3.01 -4.46 -8.17
N LYS A 37 -2.05 -4.98 -8.93
CA LYS A 37 -0.65 -4.98 -8.51
C LYS A 37 -0.10 -3.56 -8.65
N LEU A 38 -0.02 -2.85 -7.53
CA LEU A 38 0.58 -1.52 -7.49
C LEU A 38 2.09 -1.61 -7.65
N ASP A 39 2.69 -0.57 -8.23
CA ASP A 39 4.14 -0.46 -8.41
C ASP A 39 4.69 0.62 -7.47
N GLY A 40 4.82 0.25 -6.20
CA GLY A 40 5.24 1.14 -5.14
C GLY A 40 6.27 0.51 -4.21
N LEU A 41 6.24 0.97 -2.97
CA LEU A 41 7.04 0.43 -1.89
C LEU A 41 6.10 -0.23 -0.87
N ALA A 42 6.30 -1.53 -0.65
CA ALA A 42 5.60 -2.24 0.40
C ALA A 42 5.97 -1.66 1.78
N VAL A 43 4.97 -1.50 2.64
CA VAL A 43 5.12 -0.99 4.00
C VAL A 43 4.34 -1.85 4.99
N SER A 44 4.82 -1.88 6.22
CA SER A 44 4.10 -2.43 7.37
C SER A 44 3.90 -1.33 8.41
N ILE A 45 2.66 -1.15 8.86
CA ILE A 45 2.26 -0.13 9.83
C ILE A 45 1.66 -0.82 11.04
N LEU A 46 2.25 -0.58 12.20
CA LEU A 46 1.78 -1.11 13.48
C LEU A 46 0.92 -0.06 14.18
N TYR A 47 -0.28 -0.47 14.54
CA TYR A 47 -1.15 0.22 15.46
C TYR A 47 -1.22 -0.55 16.78
N GLU A 48 -1.12 0.17 17.89
CA GLU A 48 -1.40 -0.37 19.22
C GLU A 48 -2.51 0.45 19.85
N ASN A 49 -3.55 -0.24 20.33
CA ASN A 49 -4.77 0.38 20.85
C ASN A 49 -5.35 1.44 19.89
N GLY A 50 -5.28 1.13 18.58
CA GLY A 50 -5.73 2.02 17.51
C GLY A 50 -4.83 3.23 17.21
N VAL A 51 -3.68 3.40 17.87
CA VAL A 51 -2.74 4.51 17.59
C VAL A 51 -1.57 4.02 16.77
N LEU A 52 -1.18 4.75 15.72
CA LEU A 52 -0.01 4.43 14.91
C LEU A 52 1.24 4.52 15.78
N VAL A 53 1.95 3.41 15.94
CA VAL A 53 3.19 3.32 16.73
C VAL A 53 4.41 3.27 15.83
N SER A 54 4.39 2.46 14.76
CA SER A 54 5.55 2.35 13.85
C SER A 54 5.19 2.08 12.40
N GLY A 55 6.02 2.54 11.47
CA GLY A 55 6.01 2.20 10.05
C GLY A 55 7.37 1.63 9.62
N ARG A 56 7.39 0.53 8.85
CA ARG A 56 8.62 -0.17 8.46
C ARG A 56 8.64 -0.56 6.99
N ASP A 57 9.82 -0.47 6.38
CA ASP A 57 10.12 -1.12 5.10
C ASP A 57 10.46 -2.61 5.35
N PRO A 58 9.69 -3.55 4.80
CA PRO A 58 9.80 -4.97 5.09
C PRO A 58 10.92 -5.71 4.33
N TRP A 59 11.60 -5.05 3.39
CA TRP A 59 12.57 -5.69 2.47
C TRP A 59 14.02 -5.66 2.94
N ARG A 60 14.35 -4.93 4.01
CA ARG A 60 15.71 -4.92 4.58
C ARG A 60 15.81 -5.94 5.71
N TRP A 61 16.48 -7.06 5.42
CA TRP A 61 16.34 -8.38 6.05
C TRP A 61 16.67 -8.54 7.55
N HIS A 62 17.20 -7.54 8.25
CA HIS A 62 17.53 -7.69 9.68
C HIS A 62 17.11 -6.51 10.58
N THR A 63 16.78 -5.37 9.99
CA THR A 63 16.45 -4.11 10.67
C THR A 63 15.60 -3.28 9.72
N GLY A 64 14.31 -3.62 9.59
CA GLY A 64 13.38 -2.84 8.75
C GLY A 64 13.54 -1.36 9.08
N GLU A 65 13.93 -0.56 8.08
CA GLU A 65 14.22 0.85 8.26
C GLU A 65 12.99 1.53 8.86
N ASP A 66 13.19 2.22 9.98
CA ASP A 66 12.10 2.93 10.65
C ASP A 66 11.74 4.16 9.81
N ILE A 67 10.62 4.03 9.10
CA ILE A 67 10.05 5.07 8.25
C ILE A 67 8.84 5.73 8.92
N THR A 68 8.68 5.56 10.24
CA THR A 68 7.51 6.03 10.99
C THR A 68 7.26 7.53 10.80
N SER A 69 8.32 8.35 10.86
CA SER A 69 8.22 9.80 10.67
C SER A 69 7.63 10.16 9.32
N ASN A 70 8.11 9.52 8.24
CA ASN A 70 7.63 9.75 6.87
C ASN A 70 6.23 9.15 6.66
N VAL A 71 5.96 7.97 7.20
CA VAL A 71 4.63 7.35 7.18
C VAL A 71 3.58 8.26 7.85
N ARG A 72 3.93 8.96 8.93
CA ARG A 72 3.04 9.95 9.58
C ARG A 72 2.75 11.19 8.71
N THR A 73 3.56 11.46 7.68
CA THR A 73 3.31 12.58 6.75
C THR A 73 2.32 12.23 5.62
N ILE A 74 2.01 10.94 5.43
CA ILE A 74 1.11 10.48 4.38
C ILE A 74 -0.33 10.76 4.80
N ARG A 75 -1.02 11.65 4.08
CA ARG A 75 -2.40 12.04 4.41
C ARG A 75 -3.40 10.88 4.37
N ALA A 76 -3.16 9.92 3.49
CA ALA A 76 -3.98 8.72 3.37
C ALA A 76 -3.81 7.74 4.55
N ILE A 77 -2.88 7.99 5.47
CA ILE A 77 -2.63 7.10 6.62
C ILE A 77 -3.17 7.74 7.88
N PRO A 78 -4.15 7.11 8.57
CA PRO A 78 -4.71 7.65 9.79
C PRO A 78 -3.70 7.50 10.93
N LEU A 79 -3.48 8.55 11.72
CA LEU A 79 -2.64 8.45 12.92
C LEU A 79 -3.32 7.70 14.06
N LYS A 80 -4.66 7.69 14.04
CA LYS A 80 -5.51 6.96 14.98
C LYS A 80 -6.67 6.32 14.21
N LEU A 81 -6.94 5.06 14.50
CA LEU A 81 -8.07 4.31 13.96
C LEU A 81 -9.34 4.69 14.73
N HIS A 82 -10.44 4.81 13.99
CA HIS A 82 -11.75 5.09 14.53
C HIS A 82 -12.70 3.93 14.19
N GLY A 83 -13.47 3.50 15.17
CA GLY A 83 -14.40 2.37 15.05
C GLY A 83 -14.48 1.56 16.33
N GLU A 84 -15.37 0.58 16.32
CA GLU A 84 -15.52 -0.38 17.41
C GLU A 84 -14.62 -1.62 17.18
N ASN A 85 -14.30 -2.34 18.25
CA ASN A 85 -13.56 -3.62 18.20
C ASN A 85 -12.17 -3.55 17.51
N ILE A 86 -11.44 -2.44 17.68
CA ILE A 86 -10.06 -2.32 17.18
C ILE A 86 -9.16 -3.26 18.01
N PRO A 87 -8.38 -4.17 17.38
CA PRO A 87 -7.46 -5.04 18.11
C PRO A 87 -6.43 -4.24 18.91
N ALA A 88 -6.05 -4.76 20.08
CA ALA A 88 -5.00 -4.17 20.92
C ALA A 88 -3.68 -3.99 20.16
N ARG A 89 -3.39 -4.91 19.23
CA ARG A 89 -2.24 -4.83 18.33
C ARG A 89 -2.67 -5.20 16.91
N LEU A 90 -2.44 -4.30 15.97
CA LEU A 90 -2.82 -4.46 14.58
C LEU A 90 -1.65 -4.06 13.66
N GLU A 91 -1.13 -5.03 12.92
CA GLU A 91 -0.22 -4.76 11.82
C GLU A 91 -1.01 -4.68 10.52
N VAL A 92 -0.96 -3.52 9.86
CA VAL A 92 -1.58 -3.29 8.56
C VAL A 92 -0.48 -3.19 7.51
N ARG A 93 -0.58 -4.04 6.49
CA ARG A 93 0.40 -4.10 5.39
C ARG A 93 -0.20 -3.55 4.13
N GLY A 94 0.58 -2.79 3.39
CA GLY A 94 0.13 -2.19 2.16
C GLY A 94 1.25 -1.72 1.28
N GLU A 95 0.89 -1.01 0.22
CA GLU A 95 1.84 -0.45 -0.74
C GLU A 95 1.65 1.06 -0.86
N VAL A 96 2.73 1.80 -0.60
CA VAL A 96 2.77 3.23 -0.82
C VAL A 96 3.27 3.45 -2.23
N PHE A 97 2.44 4.08 -3.07
CA PHE A 97 2.80 4.40 -4.45
C PHE A 97 2.57 5.87 -4.75
N LEU A 98 3.18 6.34 -5.83
CA LEU A 98 3.07 7.71 -6.28
C LEU A 98 2.26 7.76 -7.59
N PRO A 99 1.12 8.47 -7.64
CA PRO A 99 0.38 8.67 -8.88
C PRO A 99 1.22 9.41 -9.92
N GLN A 100 0.93 9.14 -11.19
CA GLN A 100 1.66 9.70 -12.32
C GLN A 100 1.76 11.23 -12.29
N ALA A 101 0.66 11.94 -12.01
CA ALA A 101 0.67 13.40 -11.89
C ALA A 101 1.60 13.92 -10.78
N GLY A 102 1.71 13.17 -9.67
CA GLY A 102 2.66 13.46 -8.60
C GLY A 102 4.11 13.25 -9.08
N PHE A 103 4.36 12.15 -9.77
CA PHE A 103 5.67 11.81 -10.34
C PHE A 103 6.19 12.86 -11.33
N GLU A 104 5.34 13.26 -12.27
CA GLU A 104 5.67 14.28 -13.27
C GLU A 104 6.02 15.61 -12.61
N LYS A 105 5.24 16.02 -11.60
CA LYS A 105 5.49 17.26 -10.86
C LYS A 105 6.85 17.27 -10.16
N ILE A 106 7.23 16.19 -9.48
CA ILE A 106 8.56 16.10 -8.83
C ILE A 106 9.66 16.27 -9.85
N ASN A 107 9.54 15.54 -10.96
CA ASN A 107 10.58 15.55 -11.97
C ASN A 107 10.68 16.91 -12.65
N GLU A 108 9.58 17.66 -12.76
CA GLU A 108 9.58 19.05 -13.22
C GLU A 108 10.29 19.98 -12.22
N ASP A 109 9.92 19.90 -10.94
CA ASP A 109 10.53 20.72 -9.89
C ASP A 109 12.03 20.41 -9.76
N ALA A 110 12.42 19.13 -9.78
CA ALA A 110 13.80 18.70 -9.78
C ALA A 110 14.58 19.21 -10.99
N ARG A 111 14.00 19.18 -12.20
CA ARG A 111 14.65 19.75 -13.40
C ARG A 111 14.89 21.26 -13.25
N ARG A 112 13.94 21.99 -12.66
CA ARG A 112 14.05 23.44 -12.44
C ARG A 112 15.10 23.81 -11.39
N THR A 113 15.23 23.03 -10.32
CA THR A 113 16.16 23.33 -9.22
C THR A 113 17.52 22.64 -9.35
N GLY A 114 17.77 21.90 -10.44
CA GLY A 114 18.96 21.06 -10.60
C GLY A 114 19.02 19.86 -9.65
N GLY A 115 17.86 19.43 -9.14
CA GLY A 115 17.70 18.28 -8.25
C GLY A 115 17.71 16.93 -8.98
N LYS A 116 17.55 15.86 -8.20
CA LYS A 116 17.54 14.49 -8.72
C LYS A 116 16.22 14.16 -9.42
N VAL A 117 16.31 13.75 -10.69
CA VAL A 117 15.18 13.23 -11.47
C VAL A 117 15.04 11.72 -11.25
N PHE A 118 13.81 11.25 -11.05
CA PHE A 118 13.51 9.83 -10.87
C PHE A 118 13.11 9.17 -12.19
N ALA A 119 13.60 7.95 -12.42
CA ALA A 119 13.31 7.19 -13.64
C ALA A 119 11.88 6.63 -13.71
N ASN A 120 11.26 6.33 -12.56
CA ASN A 120 9.89 5.80 -12.50
C ASN A 120 9.22 6.18 -11.16
N PRO A 121 7.87 6.10 -11.09
CA PRO A 121 7.11 6.45 -9.88
C PRO A 121 7.49 5.62 -8.65
N ARG A 122 7.82 4.34 -8.83
CA ARG A 122 8.26 3.45 -7.74
C ARG A 122 9.53 3.97 -7.06
N ASN A 123 10.53 4.37 -7.85
CA ASN A 123 11.79 4.92 -7.35
C ASN A 123 11.58 6.27 -6.68
N ALA A 124 10.68 7.11 -7.21
CA ALA A 124 10.30 8.37 -6.58
C ALA A 124 9.62 8.13 -5.23
N ALA A 125 8.66 7.19 -5.15
CA ALA A 125 7.99 6.82 -3.91
C ALA A 125 8.97 6.28 -2.86
N ALA A 126 9.83 5.32 -3.25
CA ALA A 126 10.82 4.75 -2.35
C ALA A 126 11.87 5.78 -1.90
N GLY A 127 12.33 6.64 -2.82
CA GLY A 127 13.29 7.70 -2.52
C GLY A 127 12.72 8.78 -1.60
N SER A 128 11.44 9.07 -1.70
CA SER A 128 10.73 10.04 -0.84
C SER A 128 10.44 9.46 0.55
N LEU A 129 10.07 8.18 0.64
CA LEU A 129 9.73 7.52 1.90
C LEU A 129 10.94 7.19 2.78
N ARG A 130 12.14 7.09 2.19
CA ARG A 130 13.41 6.83 2.89
C ARG A 130 14.24 8.11 3.12
N GLN A 131 13.64 9.30 2.98
CA GLN A 131 14.31 10.55 3.35
C GLN A 131 14.54 10.62 4.86
N LEU A 132 15.74 11.00 5.30
CA LEU A 132 16.10 11.11 6.72
C LEU A 132 15.42 12.30 7.40
N ASP A 133 15.21 13.42 6.68
CA ASP A 133 14.53 14.59 7.23
C ASP A 133 13.04 14.61 6.80
N PRO A 134 12.10 14.36 7.73
CA PRO A 134 10.67 14.38 7.43
C PRO A 134 10.17 15.79 7.06
N ARG A 135 10.95 16.84 7.31
CA ARG A 135 10.61 18.20 6.88
C ARG A 135 10.82 18.37 5.39
N ILE A 136 11.84 17.74 4.79
CA ILE A 136 12.02 17.72 3.33
C ILE A 136 10.85 16.97 2.70
N THR A 137 10.44 15.86 3.32
CA THR A 137 9.21 15.11 3.00
C THR A 137 7.93 15.98 3.10
N ARG A 138 7.90 16.97 4.00
CA ARG A 138 6.72 17.83 4.28
C ARG A 138 6.69 19.15 3.50
N SER A 139 7.85 19.76 3.21
CA SER A 139 7.97 21.00 2.44
C SER A 139 7.62 20.77 0.97
N ASP A 140 7.83 19.55 0.48
CA ASP A 140 7.36 19.12 -0.83
C ASP A 140 5.88 18.65 -0.74
N ARG A 141 5.01 19.56 -0.29
CA ARG A 141 3.63 19.27 0.16
C ARG A 141 2.73 18.64 -0.92
N SER A 142 3.14 18.69 -2.19
CA SER A 142 2.50 18.00 -3.31
C SER A 142 2.83 16.52 -3.42
N LEU A 143 4.01 16.09 -2.96
CA LEU A 143 4.52 14.73 -3.10
C LEU A 143 3.62 13.69 -2.42
N PHE A 144 3.34 13.92 -1.14
CA PHE A 144 2.61 12.96 -0.30
C PHE A 144 1.10 13.21 -0.23
N SER A 145 0.60 14.30 -0.85
CA SER A 145 -0.85 14.46 -1.08
C SER A 145 -1.42 13.36 -1.97
N ALA A 146 -0.57 12.87 -2.88
CA ALA A 146 -0.95 11.95 -3.93
C ALA A 146 -0.67 10.50 -3.52
N MET A 147 0.19 10.27 -2.52
CA MET A 147 0.56 8.91 -2.13
C MET A 147 -0.63 8.23 -1.48
N ALA A 148 -1.12 7.21 -2.17
CA ALA A 148 -2.19 6.37 -1.73
C ALA A 148 -1.61 5.07 -1.16
N LEU A 149 -2.36 4.50 -0.23
CA LEU A 149 -2.02 3.25 0.43
C LEU A 149 -3.17 2.28 0.21
N VAL A 150 -2.86 1.11 -0.31
CA VAL A 150 -3.80 0.00 -0.40
C VAL A 150 -3.37 -1.07 0.59
N PHE A 151 -4.31 -1.56 1.40
CA PHE A 151 -4.03 -2.51 2.47
C PHE A 151 -4.41 -3.94 2.05
N TRP A 152 -3.49 -4.88 2.25
CA TRP A 152 -3.65 -6.27 1.84
C TRP A 152 -4.07 -7.21 2.96
N LYS A 153 -3.80 -6.86 4.22
CA LYS A 153 -4.14 -7.73 5.35
C LYS A 153 -4.29 -6.96 6.64
N VAL A 154 -5.46 -7.14 7.25
CA VAL A 154 -5.71 -6.94 8.67
C VAL A 154 -5.82 -8.34 9.26
N ALA A 155 -5.10 -8.64 10.33
CA ALA A 155 -5.16 -9.96 10.97
C ALA A 155 -6.61 -10.36 11.34
N SER A 156 -6.98 -11.57 10.92
CA SER A 156 -8.10 -12.43 11.35
C SER A 156 -9.55 -11.93 11.34
N CYS A 157 -9.83 -10.66 11.06
CA CYS A 157 -11.20 -10.16 11.01
C CYS A 157 -11.57 -9.70 9.59
N ARG A 158 -12.37 -10.53 8.89
CA ARG A 158 -12.88 -10.29 7.53
C ARG A 158 -13.70 -8.97 7.44
N ILE A 159 -14.19 -8.48 8.56
CA ILE A 159 -14.99 -7.25 8.70
C ILE A 159 -14.12 -5.98 8.64
N LEU A 160 -12.84 -6.04 9.04
CA LEU A 160 -12.00 -4.83 9.10
C LEU A 160 -11.45 -4.40 7.74
N ILE A 161 -11.39 -5.31 6.75
CA ILE A 161 -10.92 -4.99 5.40
C ILE A 161 -11.83 -3.91 4.80
N LEU A 162 -13.15 -4.04 4.90
CA LEU A 162 -14.05 -2.99 4.39
C LEU A 162 -14.06 -1.73 5.25
N ALA A 163 -13.97 -1.84 6.58
CA ALA A 163 -14.07 -0.67 7.47
C ALA A 163 -12.85 0.28 7.36
N VAL A 164 -11.65 -0.26 7.16
CA VAL A 164 -10.45 0.55 6.84
C VAL A 164 -10.60 1.18 5.45
N TYR A 165 -11.15 0.46 4.48
CA TYR A 165 -11.46 0.99 3.15
C TYR A 165 -12.58 2.06 3.14
N CYS A 166 -13.55 2.01 4.06
CA CYS A 166 -14.67 2.96 4.11
C CYS A 166 -14.36 4.22 4.94
N ASN A 167 -13.56 4.12 6.01
CA ASN A 167 -13.17 5.29 6.82
C ASN A 167 -11.99 6.06 6.23
N LEU A 168 -11.17 5.40 5.41
CA LEU A 168 -10.23 6.09 4.53
C LEU A 168 -11.03 6.52 3.31
N LYS A 169 -11.22 7.82 3.10
CA LYS A 169 -11.80 8.38 1.86
C LYS A 169 -10.88 8.16 0.66
N VAL A 170 -10.46 6.92 0.41
CA VAL A 170 -9.73 6.48 -0.77
C VAL A 170 -10.81 6.10 -1.76
N GLY A 171 -11.09 7.01 -2.70
CA GLY A 171 -12.01 6.74 -3.79
C GLY A 171 -11.56 5.48 -4.53
N VAL A 172 -12.33 4.41 -4.40
CA VAL A 172 -12.18 3.22 -5.22
C VAL A 172 -12.70 3.57 -6.61
N ALA A 173 -11.80 3.76 -7.56
CA ALA A 173 -12.17 3.66 -8.96
C ALA A 173 -12.57 2.21 -9.24
N GLY A 174 -13.87 1.95 -9.45
CA GLY A 174 -14.32 0.71 -10.08
C GLY A 174 -15.35 -0.16 -9.36
N GLN A 175 -16.05 0.32 -8.32
CA GLN A 175 -17.30 -0.32 -7.89
C GLN A 175 -18.45 0.68 -7.84
N ARG A 176 -18.98 1.04 -9.01
CA ARG A 176 -20.41 1.32 -9.11
C ARG A 176 -21.11 -0.02 -9.01
N SER A 177 -21.62 -0.33 -7.81
CA SER A 177 -22.70 -1.28 -7.63
C SER A 177 -23.91 -0.76 -8.42
N GLY A 178 -24.07 -1.21 -9.65
CA GLY A 178 -25.36 -1.19 -10.31
C GLY A 178 -26.22 -2.27 -9.66
N ASN A 179 -27.22 -1.86 -8.88
CA ASN A 179 -28.39 -2.67 -8.60
C ASN A 179 -29.59 -1.73 -8.38
N ALA A 180 -30.72 -2.13 -8.96
CA ALA A 180 -32.03 -1.46 -9.07
C ALA A 180 -32.06 -0.32 -10.11
N LEU A 181 -32.75 -0.43 -11.25
CA LEU A 181 -33.99 -1.14 -11.58
C LEU A 181 -33.86 -2.06 -12.81
#